data_AF-A0A345PNH4-F1
#
_entry.id   AF-A0A345PNH4-F1
#
_cell.length_a   1.000
_cell.length_b   1.000
_cell.length_c   1.000
_cell.angle_alpha   90.00
_cell.angle_beta   90.00
_cell.angle_gamma   90.00
#
_symmetry.space_group_name_H-M   'P 1'
#
loop_
_entity.id
_entity.type
_entity.pdbx_description
1 polymer ?
#
loop_
_entity_poly.entity_id
_entity_poly.type
_entity_poly.pdbx_seq_one_letter_code
_entity_poly.pdbx_strand_id
1 'polypeptide(L)'
;MLTVPTKIKKALGQHFLKDVVVSNQIANLLTDESLVGTVVEVGPGRGSLTDRLRTKPIARLCLVEVDRDLIPYLKKKYADLSDRIIEADFLKLSLTEQFQEEQLTIIGNFPYNISSQIFFKILDNRHVVKEVVGMVQKEVAQRITAPPGGKVYGMLSVFLQAFYTITYHFTVPPHLFLPPPKVDSAVVTMHRNNVQKLPCNELLFFQIVKSGFQQRRKKLQNALRAFNITHIGHADLLHKRAEELSVTEFVTLTNALTTKGNLNLCATDS
;
A
#
# COMPACT_ATOMS: atom_id res chain seq x y z
N MET A 1 6.47 36.58 7.77
CA MET A 1 6.20 35.61 6.69
C MET A 1 6.60 34.21 7.14
N LEU A 2 5.85 33.19 6.73
CA LEU A 2 6.14 31.78 7.02
C LEU A 2 7.12 31.28 5.95
N THR A 3 8.40 31.10 6.29
CA THR A 3 9.41 30.66 5.33
C THR A 3 9.18 29.18 5.01
N VAL A 4 8.82 28.87 3.76
CA VAL A 4 8.65 27.49 3.29
C VAL A 4 10.04 26.86 3.14
N PRO A 5 10.32 25.69 3.73
CA PRO A 5 11.57 24.98 3.49
C PRO A 5 11.79 24.71 2.00
N THR A 6 12.85 25.29 1.44
CA THR A 6 13.13 25.25 -0.01
C THR A 6 13.99 24.06 -0.43
N LYS A 7 14.75 23.47 0.50
CA LYS A 7 15.68 22.37 0.24
C LYS A 7 14.91 21.07 -0.05
N ILE A 8 15.09 20.54 -1.26
CA ILE A 8 14.54 19.24 -1.66
C ILE A 8 15.51 18.14 -1.22
N LYS A 9 15.02 17.15 -0.47
CA LYS A 9 15.79 15.98 -0.03
C LYS A 9 15.55 14.81 -0.98
N LYS A 10 16.44 14.65 -1.98
CA LYS A 10 16.39 13.54 -2.95
C LYS A 10 16.34 12.16 -2.29
N ALA A 11 17.04 11.97 -1.17
CA ALA A 11 17.06 10.72 -0.41
C ALA A 11 15.68 10.33 0.15
N LEU A 12 14.79 11.29 0.37
CA LEU A 12 13.42 11.08 0.83
C LEU A 12 12.41 10.98 -0.33
N GLY A 13 12.86 11.01 -1.58
CA GLY A 13 11.98 10.92 -2.75
C GLY A 13 11.00 12.10 -2.89
N GLN A 14 11.33 13.27 -2.35
CA GLN A 14 10.43 14.43 -2.30
C GLN A 14 10.09 14.97 -3.70
N HIS A 15 8.80 14.87 -4.04
CA HIS A 15 8.15 15.52 -5.17
C HIS A 15 6.88 16.21 -4.68
N PHE A 16 6.91 17.53 -4.51
CA PHE A 16 5.77 18.25 -3.96
C PHE A 16 4.73 18.52 -5.05
N LEU A 17 3.53 17.97 -4.89
CA LEU A 17 2.38 18.30 -5.73
C LEU A 17 2.05 19.79 -5.55
N LYS A 18 2.02 20.56 -6.65
CA LYS A 18 1.67 21.99 -6.65
C LYS A 18 0.27 22.26 -7.22
N ASP A 19 -0.35 21.27 -7.84
CA ASP A 19 -1.65 21.43 -8.49
C ASP A 19 -2.81 21.30 -7.49
N VAL A 20 -3.58 22.38 -7.36
CA VAL A 20 -4.71 22.49 -6.43
C VAL A 20 -5.89 21.61 -6.84
N VAL A 21 -6.12 21.45 -8.14
CA VAL A 21 -7.25 20.67 -8.67
C VAL A 21 -7.02 19.20 -8.37
N VAL A 22 -5.80 18.70 -8.59
CA VAL A 22 -5.42 17.32 -8.25
C VAL A 22 -5.53 17.07 -6.74
N SER A 23 -5.03 17.97 -5.89
CA SER A 23 -5.19 17.84 -4.43
C SER A 23 -6.66 17.79 -3.99
N ASN A 24 -7.52 18.59 -4.62
CA ASN A 24 -8.96 18.56 -4.37
C ASN A 24 -9.58 17.23 -4.80
N GLN A 25 -9.24 16.75 -6.00
CA GLN A 25 -9.73 15.47 -6.49
C GLN A 25 -9.34 14.32 -5.56
N ILE A 26 -8.10 14.29 -5.07
CA ILE A 26 -7.62 13.28 -4.12
C ILE A 26 -8.41 13.37 -2.80
N ALA A 27 -8.55 14.57 -2.21
CA ALA A 27 -9.29 14.74 -0.96
C ALA A 27 -10.79 14.41 -1.08
N ASN A 28 -11.36 14.52 -2.28
CA ASN A 28 -12.75 14.15 -2.56
C ASN A 28 -12.99 12.65 -2.69
N LEU A 29 -11.94 11.82 -2.71
CA LEU A 29 -12.06 10.36 -2.76
C LEU A 29 -12.32 9.73 -1.39
N LEU A 30 -12.13 10.48 -0.30
CA LEU A 30 -12.43 10.02 1.06
C LEU A 30 -13.91 9.68 1.18
N THR A 31 -14.20 8.52 1.76
CA THR A 31 -15.58 8.10 2.05
C THR A 31 -16.13 8.79 3.30
N ASP A 32 -17.46 8.76 3.47
CA ASP A 32 -18.10 9.27 4.69
C ASP A 32 -17.62 8.53 5.96
N GLU A 33 -17.27 7.24 5.84
CA GLU A 33 -16.68 6.46 6.93
C GLU A 33 -15.32 7.04 7.35
N SER A 34 -14.49 7.45 6.40
CA SER A 34 -13.23 8.15 6.69
C SER A 34 -13.44 9.47 7.42
N LEU A 35 -14.51 10.21 7.11
CA LEU A 35 -14.76 11.53 7.70
C LEU A 35 -15.09 11.46 9.20
N VAL A 36 -15.72 10.37 9.65
CA VAL A 36 -16.04 10.16 11.08
C VAL A 36 -14.92 9.47 11.87
N GLY A 37 -13.90 8.94 11.20
CA GLY A 37 -12.75 8.24 11.80
C GLY A 37 -11.47 9.06 11.88
N THR A 38 -10.34 8.36 11.95
CA THR A 38 -8.99 8.95 11.97
C THR A 38 -8.36 8.89 10.59
N VAL A 39 -8.13 10.06 10.00
CA VAL A 39 -7.43 10.22 8.73
C VAL A 39 -5.96 10.55 9.01
N VAL A 40 -5.06 9.73 8.50
CA VAL A 40 -3.62 9.88 8.64
C VAL A 40 -3.02 10.25 7.29
N GLU A 41 -2.58 11.51 7.16
CA GLU A 41 -1.82 11.95 5.99
C GLU A 41 -0.34 11.57 6.13
N VAL A 42 0.16 10.73 5.23
CA VAL A 42 1.56 10.29 5.19
C VAL A 42 2.34 11.18 4.23
N GLY A 43 3.36 11.86 4.76
CA GLY A 43 4.20 12.77 3.99
C GLY A 43 3.43 14.01 3.51
N PRO A 44 2.89 14.83 4.44
CA PRO A 44 2.18 16.07 4.09
C PRO A 44 3.06 17.04 3.27
N GLY A 45 4.39 16.96 3.41
CA GLY A 45 5.31 17.79 2.66
C GLY A 45 5.10 19.28 2.99
N ARG A 46 4.76 20.07 1.95
CA ARG A 46 4.41 21.50 2.12
C ARG A 46 2.91 21.73 2.39
N GLY A 47 2.16 20.65 2.55
CA GLY A 47 0.75 20.63 2.92
C GLY A 47 -0.22 20.90 1.77
N SER A 48 0.14 20.57 0.53
CA SER A 48 -0.77 20.78 -0.61
C SER A 48 -2.04 19.95 -0.51
N LEU A 49 -1.94 18.72 -0.01
CA LEU A 49 -3.09 17.87 0.29
C LEU A 49 -3.70 18.21 1.65
N THR A 50 -2.89 18.45 2.69
CA THR A 50 -3.35 18.94 4.00
C THR A 50 -4.30 20.15 3.89
N ASP A 51 -3.98 21.13 3.04
CA ASP A 51 -4.80 22.33 2.83
C ASP A 51 -6.21 21.99 2.30
N ARG A 52 -6.41 20.81 1.68
CA ARG A 52 -7.72 20.34 1.18
C ARG A 52 -8.41 19.43 2.17
N LEU A 53 -7.66 18.58 2.87
CA LEU A 53 -8.22 17.73 3.93
C LEU A 53 -8.86 18.58 5.03
N ARG A 54 -8.28 19.73 5.35
CA ARG A 54 -8.83 20.65 6.37
C ARG A 54 -10.16 21.30 6.02
N THR A 55 -10.56 21.31 4.75
CA THR A 55 -11.87 21.83 4.35
C THR A 55 -12.96 20.77 4.46
N LYS A 56 -12.60 19.53 4.77
CA LYS A 56 -13.51 18.40 4.97
C LYS A 56 -13.90 18.27 6.45
N PRO A 57 -15.09 17.74 6.75
CA PRO A 57 -15.54 17.52 8.12
C PRO A 57 -14.89 16.25 8.72
N ILE A 58 -13.55 16.16 8.67
CA ILE A 58 -12.79 15.03 9.23
C ILE A 58 -12.75 15.19 10.76
N ALA A 59 -13.25 14.18 11.48
CA ALA A 59 -13.28 14.16 12.93
C ALA A 59 -11.86 14.26 13.53
N ARG A 60 -10.91 13.49 12.99
CA ARG A 60 -9.51 13.50 13.43
C ARG A 60 -8.55 13.39 12.26
N LEU A 61 -7.88 14.49 11.94
CA LEU A 61 -6.77 14.55 10.97
C LEU A 61 -5.42 14.52 11.71
N CYS A 62 -4.56 13.57 11.35
CA CYS A 62 -3.19 13.43 11.84
C CYS A 62 -2.20 13.47 10.66
N LEU A 63 -1.04 14.09 10.85
CA LEU A 63 0.00 14.19 9.82
C LEU A 63 1.24 13.43 10.29
N VAL A 64 1.77 12.52 9.47
CA VAL A 64 3.02 11.80 9.76
C VAL A 64 4.08 12.26 8.77
N GLU A 65 5.13 12.91 9.28
CA GLU A 65 6.23 13.45 8.46
C GLU A 65 7.58 12.99 9.01
N VAL A 66 8.46 12.54 8.11
CA VAL A 66 9.80 12.05 8.44
C VAL A 66 10.84 13.16 8.33
N ASP A 67 10.56 14.19 7.50
CA ASP A 67 11.45 15.33 7.34
C ASP A 67 11.32 16.31 8.51
N ARG A 68 12.27 16.23 9.44
CA ARG A 68 12.41 17.12 10.60
C ARG A 68 12.43 18.61 10.24
N ASP A 69 12.90 18.99 9.05
CA ASP A 69 12.96 20.39 8.63
C ASP A 69 11.55 20.93 8.28
N LEU A 70 10.61 20.05 7.92
CA LEU A 70 9.23 20.39 7.64
C LEU A 70 8.36 20.46 8.90
N ILE A 71 8.75 19.80 10.00
CA ILE A 71 7.94 19.75 11.23
C ILE A 71 7.66 21.15 11.81
N PRO A 72 8.65 22.05 12.01
CA PRO A 72 8.38 23.40 12.52
C PRO A 72 7.51 24.21 11.56
N TYR A 73 7.71 24.03 10.25
CA TYR A 73 6.90 24.68 9.21
C TYR A 73 5.44 24.24 9.29
N LEU A 74 5.19 22.93 9.36
CA LEU A 74 3.86 22.35 9.45
C LEU A 74 3.16 22.77 10.76
N LYS A 75 3.84 22.70 11.90
CA LYS A 75 3.28 23.13 13.20
C LYS A 75 2.92 24.61 13.21
N LYS A 76 3.72 25.46 12.56
CA LYS A 76 3.41 26.88 12.43
C LYS A 76 2.28 27.16 11.44
N LYS A 77 2.21 26.44 10.32
CA LYS A 77 1.16 26.60 9.29
C LYS A 77 -0.18 26.05 9.78
N TYR A 78 -0.17 24.97 10.55
CA TYR A 78 -1.34 24.26 11.04
C TYR A 78 -1.33 24.16 12.56
N ALA A 79 -1.38 25.31 13.23
CA ALA A 79 -1.25 25.39 14.69
C ALA A 79 -2.28 24.55 15.45
N ASP A 80 -3.52 24.48 14.95
CA ASP A 80 -4.61 23.66 15.48
C ASP A 80 -4.39 22.14 15.30
N LEU A 81 -3.46 21.73 14.44
CA LEU A 81 -3.03 20.34 14.26
C LEU A 81 -1.68 20.06 14.92
N SER A 82 -1.07 21.01 15.65
CA SER A 82 0.31 20.88 16.14
C SER A 82 0.55 19.60 16.94
N ASP A 83 -0.40 19.21 17.79
CA ASP A 83 -0.33 17.99 18.62
C ASP A 83 -0.63 16.69 17.83
N ARG A 84 -1.08 16.84 16.58
CA ARG A 84 -1.40 15.76 15.64
C ARG A 84 -0.40 15.67 14.49
N ILE A 85 0.67 16.48 14.53
CA ILE A 85 1.81 16.39 13.64
C ILE A 85 2.86 15.51 14.31
N ILE A 86 2.99 14.30 13.79
CA ILE A 86 3.85 13.24 14.31
C ILE A 86 5.14 13.22 13.49
N GLU A 87 6.26 13.54 14.12
CA GLU A 87 7.59 13.38 13.54
C GLU A 87 8.00 11.90 13.62
N ALA A 88 7.77 11.15 12.55
CA ALA A 88 8.13 9.74 12.50
C ALA A 88 8.36 9.24 11.07
N ASP A 89 9.19 8.21 10.96
CA ASP A 89 9.19 7.36 9.77
C ASP A 89 7.93 6.49 9.79
N PHE A 90 7.01 6.75 8.86
CA PHE A 90 5.76 5.99 8.76
C PHE A 90 6.01 4.48 8.67
N LEU A 91 7.09 4.02 8.03
CA LEU A 91 7.38 2.60 7.94
C LEU A 91 7.63 1.97 9.31
N LYS A 92 8.21 2.72 10.24
CA LYS A 92 8.61 2.26 11.58
C LYS A 92 7.57 2.55 12.67
N LEU A 93 6.62 3.44 12.41
CA LEU A 93 5.59 3.84 13.37
C LEU A 93 4.62 2.68 13.67
N SER A 94 4.43 2.32 14.93
CA SER A 94 3.38 1.36 15.32
C SER A 94 2.01 2.04 15.18
N LEU A 95 1.19 1.61 14.20
CA LEU A 95 -0.09 2.28 13.93
C LEU A 95 -1.12 2.00 15.02
N THR A 96 -1.15 0.78 15.52
CA THR A 96 -2.05 0.35 16.59
C THR A 96 -1.77 1.08 17.90
N GLU A 97 -0.49 1.21 18.28
CA GLU A 97 -0.11 1.96 19.49
C GLU A 97 -0.35 3.46 19.33
N GLN A 98 0.08 4.05 18.21
CA GLN A 98 -0.01 5.49 17.98
C GLN A 98 -1.45 6.00 17.91
N PHE A 99 -2.35 5.19 17.34
CA PHE A 99 -3.75 5.54 17.12
C PHE A 99 -4.72 4.69 17.94
N GLN A 100 -4.23 3.99 18.97
CA GLN A 100 -5.06 3.28 19.96
C GLN A 100 -6.08 2.32 19.34
N GLU A 101 -5.66 1.53 18.34
CA GLU A 101 -6.52 0.57 17.62
C GLU A 101 -7.74 1.20 16.90
N GLU A 102 -7.76 2.52 16.71
CA GLU A 102 -8.80 3.20 15.95
C GLU A 102 -8.81 2.76 14.47
N GLN A 103 -9.98 2.87 13.83
CA GLN A 103 -10.10 2.66 12.40
C GLN A 103 -9.45 3.82 11.64
N LEU A 104 -8.51 3.47 10.75
CA LEU A 104 -7.66 4.41 10.04
C LEU A 104 -8.00 4.50 8.56
N THR A 105 -8.00 5.73 8.07
CA THR A 105 -7.84 6.03 6.65
C THR A 105 -6.45 6.58 6.41
N ILE A 106 -5.67 5.93 5.54
CA ILE A 106 -4.33 6.39 5.18
C ILE A 106 -4.41 7.16 3.86
N ILE A 107 -3.95 8.40 3.84
CA ILE A 107 -3.98 9.24 2.65
C ILE A 107 -2.62 9.87 2.39
N GLY A 108 -2.24 10.08 1.13
CA GLY A 108 -1.00 10.81 0.86
C GLY A 108 -0.52 10.77 -0.58
N ASN A 109 0.44 11.66 -0.87
CA ASN A 109 1.31 11.57 -2.02
C ASN A 109 2.56 10.78 -1.62
N PHE A 110 2.48 9.46 -1.73
CA PHE A 110 3.49 8.59 -1.14
C PHE A 110 4.85 8.74 -1.84
N PRO A 111 5.97 8.78 -1.09
CA PRO A 111 7.28 8.88 -1.69
C PRO A 111 7.59 7.64 -2.54
N TYR A 112 8.16 7.87 -3.72
CA TYR A 112 8.28 6.83 -4.75
C TYR A 112 9.24 5.70 -4.39
N ASN A 113 10.28 6.01 -3.61
CA ASN A 113 11.27 5.04 -3.17
C ASN A 113 10.72 4.06 -2.12
N ILE A 114 9.63 4.40 -1.44
CA ILE A 114 9.04 3.58 -0.36
C ILE A 114 7.58 3.19 -0.59
N SER A 115 6.98 3.51 -1.74
CA SER A 115 5.55 3.29 -1.98
C SER A 115 5.13 1.81 -1.80
N SER A 116 5.96 0.87 -2.25
CA SER A 116 5.66 -0.57 -2.07
C SER A 116 5.71 -0.98 -0.59
N GLN A 117 6.68 -0.45 0.16
CA GLN A 117 6.85 -0.70 1.59
C GLN A 117 5.68 -0.12 2.41
N ILE A 118 5.15 1.04 2.00
CA ILE A 118 3.93 1.61 2.56
C ILE A 118 2.75 0.64 2.39
N PHE A 119 2.57 0.07 1.20
CA PHE A 119 1.51 -0.91 0.96
C PHE A 119 1.67 -2.21 1.76
N PHE A 120 2.90 -2.72 1.93
CA PHE A 120 3.14 -3.85 2.83
C PHE A 120 2.78 -3.50 4.28
N LYS A 121 3.20 -2.34 4.77
CA LYS A 121 2.82 -1.89 6.11
C LYS A 121 1.30 -1.78 6.28
N ILE A 122 0.61 -1.21 5.30
CA ILE A 122 -0.85 -1.12 5.27
C ILE A 122 -1.48 -2.52 5.32
N LEU A 123 -0.91 -3.50 4.63
CA LEU A 123 -1.40 -4.87 4.64
C LEU A 123 -1.14 -5.57 5.98
N ASP A 124 -0.01 -5.31 6.62
CA ASP A 124 0.30 -5.83 7.95
C ASP A 124 -0.65 -5.25 9.01
N ASN A 125 -1.07 -3.99 8.82
CA ASN A 125 -2.00 -3.26 9.68
C ASN A 125 -3.45 -3.25 9.14
N ARG A 126 -3.80 -4.21 8.27
CA ARG A 126 -5.10 -4.28 7.59
C ARG A 126 -6.32 -4.42 8.50
N HIS A 127 -6.12 -4.73 9.77
CA HIS A 127 -7.18 -4.84 10.78
C HIS A 127 -7.67 -3.45 11.23
N VAL A 128 -6.77 -2.44 11.24
CA VAL A 128 -7.10 -1.03 11.54
C VAL A 128 -7.19 -0.16 10.29
N VAL A 129 -6.47 -0.45 9.21
CA VAL A 129 -6.52 0.38 7.99
C VAL A 129 -7.69 -0.03 7.09
N LYS A 130 -8.77 0.75 7.06
CA LYS A 130 -9.98 0.45 6.26
C LYS A 130 -9.96 1.05 4.88
N GLU A 131 -9.34 2.22 4.76
CA GLU A 131 -9.26 2.93 3.50
C GLU A 131 -7.85 3.45 3.26
N VAL A 132 -7.44 3.42 2.00
CA VAL A 132 -6.24 4.09 1.52
C VAL A 132 -6.60 4.95 0.33
N VAL A 133 -6.16 6.21 0.34
CA VAL A 133 -6.20 7.10 -0.83
C VAL A 133 -4.77 7.52 -1.13
N GLY A 134 -4.15 6.87 -2.12
CA GLY A 134 -2.72 7.02 -2.40
C GLY A 134 -2.46 7.60 -3.78
N MET A 135 -1.59 8.59 -3.87
CA MET A 135 -0.91 8.92 -5.12
C MET A 135 0.48 8.27 -5.10
N VAL A 136 0.78 7.46 -6.12
CA VAL A 136 2.04 6.71 -6.28
C VAL A 136 2.52 6.81 -7.72
N GLN A 137 3.71 6.28 -8.02
CA GLN A 137 4.14 6.10 -9.41
C GLN A 137 3.13 5.28 -10.21
N LYS A 138 2.88 5.68 -11.45
CA LYS A 138 1.89 5.03 -12.34
C LYS A 138 2.12 3.52 -12.47
N GLU A 139 3.36 3.08 -12.58
CA GLU A 139 3.69 1.64 -12.65
C GLU A 139 3.25 0.88 -11.39
N VAL A 140 3.42 1.47 -10.21
CA VAL A 140 3.00 0.86 -8.94
C VAL A 140 1.48 0.77 -8.87
N ALA A 141 0.78 1.86 -9.23
CA ALA A 141 -0.67 1.87 -9.32
C ALA A 141 -1.20 0.80 -10.28
N GLN A 142 -0.66 0.75 -11.50
CA GLN A 142 -1.02 -0.25 -12.50
C GLN A 142 -0.75 -1.68 -12.01
N ARG A 143 0.37 -1.90 -11.30
CA ARG A 143 0.69 -3.20 -10.71
C ARG A 143 -0.36 -3.62 -9.70
N ILE A 144 -0.67 -2.79 -8.71
CA ILE A 144 -1.59 -3.20 -7.64
C ILE A 144 -3.03 -3.36 -8.13
N THR A 145 -3.43 -2.68 -9.21
CA THR A 145 -4.76 -2.82 -9.82
C THR A 145 -4.82 -3.83 -10.96
N ALA A 146 -3.71 -4.43 -11.36
CA ALA A 146 -3.69 -5.36 -12.49
C ALA A 146 -4.51 -6.63 -12.18
N PRO A 147 -5.31 -7.14 -13.13
CA PRO A 147 -5.89 -8.47 -13.01
C PRO A 147 -4.83 -9.56 -13.28
N PRO A 148 -5.11 -10.83 -12.92
CA PRO A 148 -4.27 -11.97 -13.29
C PRO A 148 -4.09 -12.11 -14.82
N GLY A 149 -3.00 -12.76 -15.23
CA GLY A 149 -2.67 -13.10 -16.62
C GLY A 149 -1.75 -12.11 -17.35
N GLY A 150 -1.44 -10.96 -16.74
CA GLY A 150 -0.63 -9.90 -17.37
C GLY A 150 0.79 -9.76 -16.82
N LYS A 151 1.71 -9.21 -17.64
CA LYS A 151 3.10 -8.89 -17.23
C LYS A 151 3.18 -7.84 -16.10
N VAL A 152 2.14 -7.05 -15.93
CA VAL A 152 2.04 -6.02 -14.89
C VAL A 152 1.61 -6.64 -13.55
N TYR A 153 0.81 -7.72 -13.57
CA TYR A 153 0.36 -8.44 -12.38
C TYR A 153 1.55 -8.94 -11.55
N GLY A 154 1.50 -8.85 -10.24
CA GLY A 154 2.64 -9.16 -9.38
C GLY A 154 2.24 -9.67 -8.02
N MET A 155 3.26 -9.99 -7.22
CA MET A 155 3.09 -10.39 -5.82
C MET A 155 2.25 -9.38 -5.03
N LEU A 156 2.53 -8.08 -5.19
CA LEU A 156 1.78 -7.02 -4.50
C LEU A 156 0.32 -6.95 -4.96
N SER A 157 0.03 -7.27 -6.22
CA SER A 157 -1.34 -7.38 -6.74
C SER A 157 -2.12 -8.46 -5.99
N VAL A 158 -1.56 -9.69 -5.91
CA VAL A 158 -2.19 -10.80 -5.19
C VAL A 158 -2.41 -10.45 -3.72
N PHE A 159 -1.38 -9.93 -3.05
CA PHE A 159 -1.44 -9.64 -1.62
C PHE A 159 -2.46 -8.56 -1.28
N LEU A 160 -2.47 -7.45 -2.02
CA LEU A 160 -3.41 -6.39 -1.72
C LEU A 160 -4.83 -6.78 -2.15
N GLN A 161 -5.03 -7.37 -3.33
CA GLN A 161 -6.37 -7.73 -3.83
C GLN A 161 -7.02 -8.86 -3.04
N ALA A 162 -6.25 -9.70 -2.33
CA ALA A 162 -6.80 -10.69 -1.41
C ALA A 162 -7.62 -10.06 -0.28
N PHE A 163 -7.33 -8.80 0.03
CA PHE A 163 -7.77 -8.14 1.24
C PHE A 163 -8.48 -6.82 0.93
N TYR A 164 -8.14 -6.13 -0.15
CA TYR A 164 -8.68 -4.81 -0.51
C TYR A 164 -9.31 -4.87 -1.90
N THR A 165 -10.39 -4.11 -2.08
CA THR A 165 -10.86 -3.69 -3.40
C THR A 165 -10.06 -2.46 -3.81
N ILE A 166 -9.39 -2.51 -4.96
CA ILE A 166 -8.47 -1.45 -5.39
C ILE A 166 -8.97 -0.82 -6.69
N THR A 167 -9.06 0.50 -6.71
CA THR A 167 -9.54 1.27 -7.87
C THR A 167 -8.46 2.21 -8.36
N TYR A 168 -8.19 2.18 -9.66
CA TYR A 168 -7.37 3.19 -10.34
C TYR A 168 -8.26 4.35 -10.77
N HIS A 169 -7.96 5.57 -10.35
CA HIS A 169 -8.79 6.74 -10.66
C HIS A 169 -8.27 7.51 -11.87
N PHE A 170 -7.08 8.10 -11.79
CA PHE A 170 -6.52 8.92 -12.87
C PHE A 170 -5.00 9.04 -12.80
N THR A 171 -4.39 9.44 -13.92
CA THR A 171 -2.96 9.72 -14.06
C THR A 171 -2.67 11.19 -13.80
N VAL A 172 -1.55 11.48 -13.13
CA VAL A 172 -1.08 12.84 -12.85
C VAL A 172 0.29 13.04 -13.51
N PRO A 173 0.44 14.00 -14.45
CA PRO A 173 1.68 14.19 -15.19
C PRO A 173 2.78 14.91 -14.37
N PRO A 174 4.07 14.68 -14.68
CA PRO A 174 5.20 15.20 -13.89
C PRO A 174 5.28 16.71 -13.71
N HIS A 175 4.81 17.49 -14.68
CA HIS A 175 4.92 18.96 -14.65
C HIS A 175 4.08 19.60 -13.54
N LEU A 176 3.19 18.84 -12.89
CA LEU A 176 2.38 19.25 -11.74
C LEU A 176 3.10 19.09 -10.39
N PHE A 177 4.38 18.73 -10.39
CA PHE A 177 5.21 18.55 -9.20
C PHE A 177 6.41 19.50 -9.18
N LEU A 178 7.01 19.66 -8.00
CA LEU A 178 8.27 20.36 -7.78
C LEU A 178 9.18 19.57 -6.81
N PRO A 179 10.35 19.08 -7.26
CA PRO A 179 10.78 19.02 -8.66
C PRO A 179 9.90 18.03 -9.44
N PRO A 180 9.83 18.15 -10.78
CA PRO A 180 9.09 17.18 -11.58
C PRO A 180 9.74 15.80 -11.48
N PRO A 181 8.96 14.72 -11.26
CA PRO A 181 9.48 13.37 -11.36
C PRO A 181 9.81 12.98 -12.80
N LYS A 182 10.48 11.83 -12.96
CA LYS A 182 10.83 11.28 -14.29
C LYS A 182 9.70 10.47 -14.94
N VAL A 183 8.66 10.15 -14.17
CA VAL A 183 7.56 9.26 -14.55
C VAL A 183 6.24 9.85 -14.10
N ASP A 184 5.16 9.45 -14.76
CA ASP A 184 3.80 9.77 -14.33
C ASP A 184 3.50 9.23 -12.93
N SER A 185 2.62 9.92 -12.22
CA SER A 185 1.94 9.41 -11.03
C SER A 185 0.54 8.92 -11.37
N ALA A 186 -0.08 8.21 -10.45
CA ALA A 186 -1.48 7.84 -10.52
C ALA A 186 -2.11 7.82 -9.13
N VAL A 187 -3.39 8.12 -9.08
CA VAL A 187 -4.21 8.09 -7.86
C VAL A 187 -4.99 6.79 -7.81
N VAL A 188 -4.93 6.11 -6.68
CA VAL A 188 -5.62 4.86 -6.40
C VAL A 188 -6.36 4.94 -5.06
N THR A 189 -7.46 4.21 -4.95
CA THR A 189 -8.06 3.91 -3.64
C THR A 189 -7.99 2.42 -3.34
N MET A 190 -7.90 2.08 -2.05
CA MET A 190 -8.04 0.73 -1.54
C MET A 190 -9.06 0.75 -0.42
N HIS A 191 -10.14 0.00 -0.58
CA HIS A 191 -11.15 -0.18 0.47
C HIS A 191 -11.07 -1.61 1.00
N ARG A 192 -11.16 -1.77 2.31
CA ARG A 192 -11.20 -3.08 2.95
C ARG A 192 -12.32 -3.91 2.34
N ASN A 193 -12.01 -5.11 1.84
CA ASN A 193 -13.05 -6.05 1.43
C ASN A 193 -13.56 -6.83 2.65
N ASN A 194 -14.52 -7.74 2.43
CA ASN A 194 -15.14 -8.54 3.48
C ASN A 194 -14.26 -9.70 3.99
N VAL A 195 -13.03 -9.85 3.48
CA VAL A 195 -12.11 -10.93 3.87
C VAL A 195 -11.36 -10.53 5.14
N GLN A 196 -11.82 -11.04 6.27
CA GLN A 196 -11.11 -10.93 7.56
C GLN A 196 -9.95 -11.92 7.67
N LYS A 197 -10.19 -13.15 7.19
CA LYS A 197 -9.21 -14.23 7.15
C LYS A 197 -9.36 -15.00 5.85
N LEU A 198 -8.25 -15.31 5.18
CA LEU A 198 -8.31 -16.18 3.99
C LEU A 198 -8.73 -17.60 4.38
N PRO A 199 -9.49 -18.31 3.54
CA PRO A 199 -9.88 -19.69 3.79
C PRO A 199 -8.73 -20.67 3.47
N CYS A 200 -7.53 -20.38 3.98
CA CYS A 200 -6.32 -21.19 3.91
C CYS A 200 -5.34 -20.78 5.04
N ASN A 201 -4.20 -21.46 5.15
CA ASN A 201 -3.10 -20.99 6.00
C ASN A 201 -2.48 -19.72 5.38
N GLU A 202 -2.71 -18.55 5.98
CA GLU A 202 -2.22 -17.26 5.45
C GLU A 202 -0.70 -17.18 5.35
N LEU A 203 0.03 -17.68 6.36
CA LEU A 203 1.50 -17.69 6.33
C LEU A 203 2.01 -18.47 5.13
N LEU A 204 1.46 -19.65 4.90
CA LEU A 204 1.81 -20.48 3.75
C LEU A 204 1.37 -19.83 2.43
N PHE A 205 0.19 -19.21 2.38
CA PHE A 205 -0.27 -18.45 1.21
C PHE A 205 0.75 -17.36 0.82
N PHE A 206 1.19 -16.54 1.78
CA PHE A 206 2.20 -15.50 1.54
C PHE A 206 3.52 -16.10 1.03
N GLN A 207 3.96 -17.23 1.60
CA GLN A 207 5.16 -17.94 1.17
C GLN A 207 5.03 -18.46 -0.28
N ILE A 208 3.93 -19.13 -0.62
CA ILE A 208 3.68 -19.69 -1.96
C ILE A 208 3.66 -18.59 -3.01
N VAL A 209 2.90 -17.51 -2.77
CA VAL A 209 2.82 -16.39 -3.71
C VAL A 209 4.22 -15.77 -3.89
N LYS A 210 4.96 -15.53 -2.80
CA LYS A 210 6.32 -14.99 -2.85
C LYS A 210 7.25 -15.88 -3.66
N SER A 211 7.29 -17.19 -3.39
CA SER A 211 8.11 -18.15 -4.13
C SER A 211 7.71 -18.24 -5.61
N GLY A 212 6.41 -18.17 -5.92
CA GLY A 212 5.90 -18.11 -7.29
C GLY A 212 6.45 -16.92 -8.07
N PHE A 213 6.34 -15.71 -7.51
CA PHE A 213 6.79 -14.48 -8.17
C PHE A 213 8.31 -14.29 -8.18
N GLN A 214 9.06 -14.89 -7.23
CA GLN A 214 10.53 -14.94 -7.30
C GLN A 214 11.03 -15.67 -8.55
N GLN A 215 10.29 -16.68 -9.01
CA GLN A 215 10.58 -17.43 -10.24
C GLN A 215 9.54 -17.18 -11.33
N ARG A 216 9.11 -15.91 -11.51
CA ARG A 216 7.98 -15.50 -12.36
C ARG A 216 7.88 -16.17 -13.74
N ARG A 217 9.00 -16.41 -14.42
CA ARG A 217 9.04 -17.00 -15.77
C ARG A 217 8.85 -18.53 -15.79
N LYS A 218 8.96 -19.19 -14.64
CA LYS A 218 8.81 -20.65 -14.50
C LYS A 218 7.38 -21.02 -14.13
N LYS A 219 6.97 -22.22 -14.54
CA LYS A 219 5.75 -22.87 -14.05
C LYS A 219 5.83 -23.08 -12.53
N LEU A 220 4.68 -23.07 -11.85
CA LEU A 220 4.58 -23.15 -10.39
C LEU A 220 5.18 -24.44 -9.82
N GLN A 221 5.05 -25.59 -10.50
CA GLN A 221 5.75 -26.83 -10.14
C GLN A 221 7.27 -26.63 -9.96
N ASN A 222 7.87 -25.72 -10.72
CA ASN A 222 9.30 -25.44 -10.67
C ASN A 222 9.62 -24.32 -9.68
N ALA A 223 8.73 -23.33 -9.57
CA ALA A 223 8.88 -22.23 -8.62
C ALA A 223 8.74 -22.69 -7.16
N LEU A 224 7.91 -23.70 -6.91
CA LEU A 224 7.55 -24.22 -5.58
C LEU A 224 8.28 -25.53 -5.22
N ARG A 225 9.39 -25.88 -5.90
CA ARG A 225 10.13 -27.12 -5.63
C ARG A 225 10.57 -27.26 -4.18
N ALA A 226 10.91 -26.16 -3.51
CA ALA A 226 11.35 -26.15 -2.11
C ALA A 226 10.27 -26.65 -1.14
N PHE A 227 9.01 -26.68 -1.55
CA PHE A 227 7.90 -27.21 -0.74
C PHE A 227 7.76 -28.74 -0.84
N ASN A 228 8.63 -29.44 -1.59
CA ASN A 228 8.63 -30.90 -1.74
C ASN A 228 7.26 -31.49 -2.13
N ILE A 229 6.61 -30.85 -3.10
CA ILE A 229 5.27 -31.20 -3.57
C ILE A 229 5.31 -32.55 -4.30
N THR A 230 4.73 -33.60 -3.72
CA THR A 230 4.72 -34.97 -4.29
C THR A 230 3.45 -35.27 -5.08
N HIS A 231 2.28 -34.95 -4.52
CA HIS A 231 0.98 -35.09 -5.16
C HIS A 231 0.08 -33.92 -4.78
N ILE A 232 -0.72 -33.36 -5.69
CA ILE A 232 -1.79 -32.43 -5.32
C ILE A 232 -3.02 -32.65 -6.19
N GLY A 233 -4.22 -32.42 -5.63
CA GLY A 233 -5.51 -32.53 -6.34
C GLY A 233 -5.79 -31.44 -7.39
N HIS A 234 -4.80 -30.64 -7.78
CA HIS A 234 -4.92 -29.49 -8.68
C HIS A 234 -3.66 -29.30 -9.55
N ALA A 235 -3.25 -30.36 -10.27
CA ALA A 235 -2.04 -30.36 -11.08
C ALA A 235 -2.05 -29.29 -12.20
N ASP A 236 -3.23 -28.91 -12.69
CA ASP A 236 -3.45 -27.85 -13.66
C ASP A 236 -2.89 -26.49 -13.17
N LEU A 237 -3.09 -26.16 -11.89
CA LEU A 237 -2.57 -24.93 -11.30
C LEU A 237 -1.03 -24.94 -11.25
N LEU A 238 -0.40 -26.10 -11.03
CA LEU A 238 1.07 -26.20 -11.02
C LEU A 238 1.71 -26.01 -12.40
N HIS A 239 0.95 -26.23 -13.47
CA HIS A 239 1.41 -26.02 -14.84
C HIS A 239 1.32 -24.56 -15.31
N LYS A 240 0.59 -23.71 -14.56
CA LYS A 240 0.54 -22.25 -14.75
C LYS A 240 1.77 -21.57 -14.13
N ARG A 241 2.02 -20.32 -14.50
CA ARG A 241 2.97 -19.41 -13.86
C ARG A 241 2.26 -18.59 -12.80
N ALA A 242 3.01 -18.03 -11.84
CA ALA A 242 2.45 -17.21 -10.78
C ALA A 242 1.64 -16.01 -11.30
N GLU A 243 2.03 -15.41 -12.42
CA GLU A 243 1.32 -14.28 -13.01
C GLU A 243 -0.05 -14.65 -13.60
N GLU A 244 -0.34 -15.94 -13.80
CA GLU A 244 -1.59 -16.45 -14.37
C GLU A 244 -2.63 -16.83 -13.30
N LEU A 245 -2.24 -16.89 -12.02
CA LEU A 245 -3.14 -17.27 -10.93
C LEU A 245 -3.87 -16.07 -10.36
N SER A 246 -5.18 -16.22 -10.17
CA SER A 246 -6.00 -15.37 -9.31
C SER A 246 -5.72 -15.62 -7.82
N VAL A 247 -6.18 -14.69 -6.96
CA VAL A 247 -6.16 -14.86 -5.50
C VAL A 247 -6.82 -16.18 -5.10
N THR A 248 -8.01 -16.48 -5.63
CA THR A 248 -8.75 -17.71 -5.33
C THR A 248 -7.97 -18.96 -5.73
N GLU A 249 -7.30 -18.95 -6.88
CA GLU A 249 -6.46 -20.08 -7.29
C GLU A 249 -5.22 -20.24 -6.39
N PHE A 250 -4.61 -19.14 -5.92
CA PHE A 250 -3.55 -19.23 -4.91
C PHE A 250 -4.04 -19.80 -3.58
N VAL A 251 -5.26 -19.45 -3.15
CA VAL A 251 -5.91 -20.04 -1.96
C VAL A 251 -6.14 -21.55 -2.17
N THR A 252 -6.70 -21.95 -3.31
CA THR A 252 -6.90 -23.37 -3.66
C THR A 252 -5.59 -24.14 -3.67
N LEU A 253 -4.54 -23.59 -4.32
CA LEU A 253 -3.21 -24.18 -4.34
C LEU A 253 -2.62 -24.32 -2.92
N THR A 254 -2.79 -23.30 -2.08
CA THR A 254 -2.35 -23.34 -0.68
C THR A 254 -3.02 -24.48 0.08
N ASN A 255 -4.34 -24.63 -0.04
CA ASN A 255 -5.08 -25.71 0.63
C ASN A 255 -4.66 -27.10 0.13
N ALA A 256 -4.45 -27.24 -1.18
CA ALA A 256 -4.01 -28.49 -1.79
C ALA A 256 -2.65 -28.95 -1.25
N LEU A 257 -1.75 -28.00 -0.96
CA LEU A 257 -0.46 -28.28 -0.36
C LEU A 257 -0.56 -28.66 1.12
N THR A 258 -1.51 -28.09 1.87
CA THR A 258 -1.70 -28.41 3.29
C THR A 258 -2.37 -29.76 3.58
N THR A 259 -2.96 -30.41 2.58
CA THR A 259 -3.63 -31.70 2.79
C THR A 259 -2.60 -32.77 3.14
N LYS A 260 -2.80 -33.49 4.27
CA LYS A 260 -1.85 -34.47 4.84
C LYS A 260 -1.27 -35.40 3.76
N GLY A 261 0.06 -35.39 3.62
CA GLY A 261 0.81 -36.20 2.64
C GLY A 261 1.66 -35.39 1.64
N ASN A 262 1.42 -34.07 1.52
CA ASN A 262 1.98 -33.26 0.42
C ASN A 262 3.07 -32.24 0.83
N LEU A 263 3.27 -32.04 2.13
CA LEU A 263 4.30 -31.14 2.69
C LEU A 263 5.14 -31.90 3.71
N ASN A 264 6.40 -32.21 3.36
CA ASN A 264 7.44 -32.47 4.35
C ASN A 264 8.13 -31.14 4.64
N LEU A 265 7.66 -30.45 5.68
CA LEU A 265 8.35 -29.27 6.21
C LEU A 265 9.65 -29.77 6.87
N CYS A 266 10.77 -29.74 6.14
CA CYS A 266 12.07 -29.74 6.79
C CYS A 266 12.17 -28.42 7.55
N ALA A 267 12.09 -28.49 8.88
CA ALA A 267 12.47 -27.40 9.75
C ALA A 267 13.92 -27.01 9.44
N THR A 268 14.12 -25.81 8.94
CA THR A 268 15.43 -25.15 9.01
C THR A 268 15.30 -24.06 10.06
N ASP A 269 15.45 -24.47 11.32
CA ASP A 269 15.91 -23.60 12.39
C ASP A 269 17.44 -23.51 12.28
N SER A 270 17.95 -22.34 11.89
CA SER A 270 19.32 -21.84 12.15
C SER A 270 19.37 -20.35 11.88
#